data_AF-A0A3M5RLR6-F1
#
_entry.id   AF-A0A3M5RLR6-F1
#
_cell.length_a   1.000
_cell.length_b   1.000
_cell.length_c   1.000
_cell.angle_alpha   90.00
_cell.angle_beta   90.00
_cell.angle_gamma   90.00
#
_symmetry.space_group_name_H-M   'P 1'
#
loop_
_entity.id
_entity.type
_entity.pdbx_description
1 polymer ?
#
loop_
_entity_poly.entity_id
_entity_poly.type
_entity_poly.pdbx_seq_one_letter_code
_entity_poly.pdbx_strand_id
1 'polypeptide(L)'
;MDYGAQLIRLLEQPGVGTKAEVFESLTEVRMDEVSDPGVEFIKELQITSSYLTEHGLGTIVIFGTISGQEWSAENFTVENALEPIRVILRKLSTDDWVYFATVDGFRQWLKSFSAGQAIPPERLCVWVAGDFSAFATFQHAVRPFFADKLLPKIEQIPEKPWKLVRDLTHAYTPSSISPWLILESPTSPSFVYEAWSDTAKQNLAFCLPSEIRSEGDVVEAVFRGGRSLPVAVKKVDWSTVDYGSFSEACSWVYATPREAETKFQLLNNHLAINWNQGSEWPEGSGQVLDNSLAGAKEAFAFHLQDQSKEAVKGLGDLRKGLQEEVAKTQAAARDLISAVWRDFAIAGVVLALKLPGSPITLDGKVIQSLYIATAVLLALSVFVSGFSTFRFNTLAGSSRKDWRNKLYSFMSDHDWQELVASPISSGIRVFWVIWGGVFYFAYRSLYTFYHLPFLGQLPIFSVCFFRVSESNS
;
A
#
# COMPACT_ATOMS: atom_id res chain seq x y z
N MET A 1 -3.35 -39.02 -16.84
CA MET A 1 -4.74 -38.61 -16.54
C MET A 1 -5.42 -38.39 -17.88
N ASP A 2 -6.74 -38.57 -17.98
CA ASP A 2 -7.45 -38.43 -19.26
C ASP A 2 -7.57 -36.96 -19.72
N TYR A 3 -7.32 -35.97 -18.84
CA TYR A 3 -7.35 -34.53 -19.15
C TYR A 3 -8.62 -34.05 -19.89
N GLY A 4 -9.74 -34.75 -19.72
CA GLY A 4 -10.98 -34.47 -20.45
C GLY A 4 -10.99 -34.98 -21.89
N ALA A 5 -10.07 -35.87 -22.28
CA ALA A 5 -10.00 -36.43 -23.62
C ALA A 5 -11.28 -37.19 -24.00
N GLN A 6 -12.00 -37.80 -23.06
CA GLN A 6 -13.32 -38.36 -23.35
C GLN A 6 -14.35 -37.30 -23.82
N LEU A 7 -14.32 -36.09 -23.23
CA LEU A 7 -15.18 -34.99 -23.67
C LEU A 7 -14.76 -34.46 -25.04
N ILE A 8 -13.45 -34.30 -25.24
CA ILE A 8 -12.88 -33.88 -26.52
C ILE A 8 -13.27 -34.88 -27.61
N ARG A 9 -13.14 -36.19 -27.36
CA ARG A 9 -13.53 -37.25 -28.30
C ARG A 9 -14.99 -37.14 -28.71
N LEU A 10 -15.92 -36.96 -27.77
CA LEU A 10 -17.34 -36.80 -28.08
C LEU A 10 -17.57 -35.60 -29.01
N LEU A 11 -16.90 -34.49 -28.73
CA LEU A 11 -17.02 -33.23 -29.48
C LEU A 11 -16.35 -33.29 -30.86
N GLU A 12 -15.34 -34.15 -31.03
CA GLU A 12 -14.58 -34.34 -32.27
C GLU A 12 -15.11 -35.50 -33.16
N GLN A 13 -16.11 -36.28 -32.70
CA GLN A 13 -16.62 -37.44 -33.44
C GLN A 13 -17.13 -37.06 -34.85
N PRO A 14 -16.66 -37.73 -35.92
CA PRO A 14 -17.19 -37.57 -37.27
C PRO A 14 -18.60 -38.15 -37.35
N GLY A 15 -19.61 -37.27 -37.29
CA GLY A 15 -21.02 -37.66 -37.14
C GLY A 15 -21.86 -36.55 -36.52
N VAL A 16 -21.22 -35.60 -35.85
CA VAL A 16 -21.60 -34.19 -35.86
C VAL A 16 -21.47 -33.76 -37.32
N GLY A 17 -22.53 -33.91 -38.13
CA GLY A 17 -22.49 -33.54 -39.55
C GLY A 17 -21.87 -32.16 -39.72
N THR A 18 -21.36 -31.83 -40.91
CA THR A 18 -20.69 -30.56 -41.27
C THR A 18 -21.45 -29.25 -40.92
N LYS A 19 -22.59 -29.34 -40.21
CA LYS A 19 -23.49 -28.30 -39.73
C LYS A 19 -23.74 -28.27 -38.23
N ALA A 20 -23.41 -29.29 -37.44
CA ALA A 20 -23.81 -29.29 -36.04
C ALA A 20 -22.93 -28.31 -35.24
N GLU A 21 -23.56 -27.23 -34.77
CA GLU A 21 -22.90 -26.13 -34.07
C GLU A 21 -22.73 -26.51 -32.59
N VAL A 22 -21.49 -26.41 -32.11
CA VAL A 22 -21.15 -26.62 -30.71
C VAL A 22 -21.11 -25.28 -30.00
N PHE A 23 -21.90 -25.15 -28.94
CA PHE A 23 -21.93 -23.99 -28.07
C PHE A 23 -21.57 -24.39 -26.65
N GLU A 24 -20.76 -23.56 -25.99
CA GLU A 24 -20.36 -23.82 -24.62
C GLU A 24 -20.55 -22.58 -23.75
N SER A 25 -21.21 -22.77 -22.61
CA SER A 25 -21.40 -21.77 -21.57
C SER A 25 -20.83 -22.28 -20.23
N LEU A 26 -20.99 -21.50 -19.16
CA LEU A 26 -20.58 -21.92 -17.81
C LEU A 26 -21.38 -23.13 -17.30
N THR A 27 -22.63 -23.27 -17.73
CA THR A 27 -23.56 -24.28 -17.19
C THR A 27 -23.83 -25.43 -18.14
N GLU A 28 -23.54 -25.26 -19.43
CA GLU A 28 -23.84 -26.29 -20.43
C GLU A 28 -22.88 -26.32 -21.61
N VAL A 29 -22.74 -27.49 -22.23
CA VAL A 29 -22.24 -27.66 -23.61
C VAL A 29 -23.39 -28.18 -24.45
N ARG A 30 -23.67 -27.55 -25.59
CA ARG A 30 -24.78 -27.87 -26.47
C ARG A 30 -24.27 -28.20 -27.86
N MET A 31 -24.77 -29.28 -28.42
CA MET A 31 -24.61 -29.63 -29.84
C MET A 31 -25.98 -29.54 -30.49
N ASP A 32 -26.17 -28.60 -31.41
CA ASP A 32 -27.43 -28.39 -32.11
C ASP A 32 -27.44 -29.11 -33.47
N GLU A 33 -28.64 -29.52 -33.92
CA GLU A 33 -28.91 -30.07 -35.25
C GLU A 33 -28.10 -31.33 -35.63
N VAL A 34 -27.77 -32.17 -34.65
CA VAL A 34 -27.08 -33.45 -34.90
C VAL A 34 -28.04 -34.36 -35.68
N SER A 35 -27.71 -34.61 -36.95
CA SER A 35 -28.53 -35.39 -37.88
C SER A 35 -27.85 -36.72 -38.19
N ASP A 36 -28.63 -37.81 -38.17
CA ASP A 36 -28.15 -39.18 -38.42
C ASP A 36 -26.94 -39.59 -37.53
N PRO A 37 -27.08 -39.52 -36.19
CA PRO A 37 -26.02 -39.94 -35.28
C PRO A 37 -25.73 -41.44 -35.46
N GLY A 38 -24.58 -41.75 -36.05
CA GLY A 38 -24.13 -43.14 -36.23
C GLY A 38 -23.97 -43.88 -34.90
N VAL A 39 -23.90 -45.22 -34.98
CA VAL A 39 -23.75 -46.10 -33.80
C VAL A 39 -22.52 -45.74 -32.95
N GLU A 40 -21.42 -45.35 -33.59
CA GLU A 40 -20.19 -44.89 -32.93
C GLU A 40 -20.45 -43.65 -32.05
N PHE A 41 -21.16 -42.65 -32.58
CA PHE A 41 -21.50 -41.43 -31.83
C PHE A 41 -22.38 -41.73 -30.61
N ILE A 42 -23.40 -42.58 -30.78
CA ILE A 42 -24.29 -42.97 -29.67
C ILE A 42 -23.51 -43.71 -28.58
N LYS A 43 -22.59 -44.60 -28.97
CA LYS A 43 -21.73 -45.31 -28.03
C LYS A 43 -20.81 -44.34 -27.27
N GLU A 44 -20.18 -43.39 -27.96
CA GLU A 44 -19.36 -42.37 -27.31
C GLU A 44 -20.16 -41.47 -26.38
N LEU A 45 -21.40 -41.15 -26.75
CA LEU A 45 -22.32 -40.38 -25.90
C LEU A 45 -22.61 -41.15 -24.58
N GLN A 46 -22.89 -42.44 -24.67
CA GLN A 46 -23.10 -43.31 -23.50
C GLN A 46 -21.84 -43.40 -22.62
N ILE A 47 -20.67 -43.64 -23.22
CA ILE A 47 -19.38 -43.68 -22.51
C ILE A 47 -19.12 -42.35 -21.79
N THR A 48 -19.36 -41.23 -22.48
CA THR A 48 -19.15 -39.89 -21.93
C THR A 48 -20.12 -39.59 -20.78
N SER A 49 -21.37 -40.06 -20.87
CA SER A 49 -22.35 -39.94 -19.78
C SER A 49 -21.92 -40.69 -18.52
N SER A 50 -21.40 -41.92 -18.69
CA SER A 50 -20.85 -42.68 -17.56
C SER A 50 -19.62 -41.99 -16.98
N TYR A 51 -18.71 -41.50 -17.83
CA TYR A 51 -17.52 -40.76 -17.40
C TYR A 51 -17.86 -39.49 -16.60
N LEU A 52 -18.84 -38.70 -17.07
CA LEU A 52 -19.30 -37.49 -16.38
C LEU A 52 -19.89 -37.81 -15.00
N THR A 53 -20.67 -38.88 -14.91
CA THR A 53 -21.28 -39.34 -13.65
C THR A 53 -20.21 -39.83 -12.67
N GLU A 54 -19.28 -40.67 -13.13
CA GLU A 54 -18.19 -41.21 -12.32
C GLU A 54 -17.31 -40.11 -11.71
N HIS A 55 -17.05 -39.05 -12.49
CA HIS A 55 -16.17 -37.96 -12.08
C HIS A 55 -16.92 -36.76 -11.49
N GLY A 56 -18.25 -36.83 -11.36
CA GLY A 56 -19.06 -35.74 -10.84
C GLY A 56 -18.96 -34.45 -11.66
N LEU A 57 -18.85 -34.55 -12.98
CA LEU A 57 -18.68 -33.42 -13.87
C LEU A 57 -20.02 -32.89 -14.43
N GLY A 58 -21.09 -33.70 -14.43
CA GLY A 58 -22.37 -33.29 -15.00
C GLY A 58 -23.22 -34.44 -15.48
N THR A 59 -24.22 -34.12 -16.31
CA THR A 59 -25.11 -35.10 -16.94
C THR A 59 -25.38 -34.75 -18.40
N ILE A 60 -25.71 -35.75 -19.23
CA ILE A 60 -26.09 -35.54 -20.64
C ILE A 60 -27.58 -35.79 -20.80
N VAL A 61 -28.24 -34.87 -21.50
CA VAL A 61 -29.65 -34.93 -21.88
C VAL A 61 -29.76 -34.71 -23.38
N ILE A 62 -30.60 -35.51 -24.04
CA ILE A 62 -30.83 -35.43 -25.49
C ILE A 62 -32.26 -35.00 -25.74
N PHE A 63 -32.45 -34.05 -26.65
CA PHE A 63 -33.76 -33.54 -27.05
C PHE A 63 -33.99 -33.78 -28.54
N GLY A 64 -35.19 -34.23 -28.88
CA GLY A 64 -35.66 -34.26 -30.25
C GLY A 64 -35.97 -32.85 -30.74
N THR A 65 -35.40 -32.41 -31.85
CA THR A 65 -35.54 -31.01 -32.30
C THR A 65 -36.96 -30.69 -32.77
N ILE A 66 -37.70 -31.69 -33.25
CA ILE A 66 -39.06 -31.51 -33.78
C ILE A 66 -40.09 -31.98 -32.75
N SER A 67 -39.90 -33.17 -32.17
CA SER A 67 -40.81 -33.74 -31.17
C SER A 67 -40.73 -33.09 -29.80
N GLY A 68 -39.58 -32.49 -29.45
CA GLY A 68 -39.29 -32.01 -28.10
C GLY A 68 -39.12 -33.13 -27.06
N GLN A 69 -39.08 -34.40 -27.48
CA GLN A 69 -38.93 -35.53 -26.59
C GLN A 69 -37.55 -35.53 -25.94
N GLU A 70 -37.50 -35.84 -24.64
CA GLU A 70 -36.27 -35.92 -23.85
C GLU A 70 -35.84 -37.38 -23.67
N TRP A 71 -34.55 -37.64 -23.88
CA TRP A 71 -33.92 -38.94 -23.61
C TRP A 71 -32.69 -38.76 -22.73
N SER A 72 -32.47 -39.73 -21.85
CA SER A 72 -31.18 -39.89 -21.17
C SER A 72 -30.17 -40.54 -22.12
N ALA A 73 -28.91 -40.15 -21.99
CA ALA A 73 -27.80 -40.73 -22.75
C ALA A 73 -27.76 -42.26 -22.72
N GLU A 74 -27.97 -42.85 -21.54
CA GLU A 74 -27.90 -44.30 -21.30
C GLU A 74 -28.94 -45.11 -22.08
N ASN A 75 -30.10 -44.50 -22.37
CA ASN A 75 -31.23 -45.16 -23.01
C ASN A 75 -31.40 -44.76 -24.49
N PHE A 76 -30.52 -43.91 -25.01
CA PHE A 76 -30.61 -43.43 -26.37
C PHE A 76 -30.07 -44.46 -27.37
N THR A 77 -30.85 -44.75 -28.40
CA THR A 77 -30.55 -45.74 -29.45
C THR A 77 -30.78 -45.14 -30.85
N VAL A 78 -30.30 -45.82 -31.89
CA VAL A 78 -30.48 -45.38 -33.28
C VAL A 78 -31.96 -45.21 -33.65
N GLU A 79 -32.85 -46.02 -33.07
CA GLU A 79 -34.30 -45.94 -33.29
C GLU A 79 -34.92 -44.64 -32.73
N ASN A 80 -34.23 -43.97 -31.81
CA ASN A 80 -34.65 -42.66 -31.28
C ASN A 80 -34.18 -41.51 -32.15
N ALA A 81 -33.23 -41.74 -33.06
CA ALA A 81 -32.61 -40.73 -33.91
C ALA A 81 -33.31 -40.56 -35.28
N LEU A 82 -34.64 -40.72 -35.31
CA LEU A 82 -35.46 -40.56 -36.53
C LEU A 82 -35.64 -39.09 -36.94
N GLU A 83 -35.25 -38.17 -36.08
CA GLU A 83 -35.24 -36.72 -36.30
C GLU A 83 -33.90 -36.13 -35.82
N PRO A 84 -33.54 -34.90 -36.27
CA PRO A 84 -32.38 -34.21 -35.73
C PRO A 84 -32.48 -34.05 -34.22
N ILE A 85 -31.38 -34.29 -33.51
CA ILE A 85 -31.31 -34.19 -32.06
C ILE A 85 -30.45 -33.00 -31.61
N ARG A 86 -30.75 -32.51 -30.41
CA ARG A 86 -29.93 -31.59 -29.64
C ARG A 86 -29.36 -32.34 -28.45
N VAL A 87 -28.03 -32.33 -28.30
CA VAL A 87 -27.36 -32.92 -27.14
C VAL A 87 -26.96 -31.79 -26.19
N ILE A 88 -27.38 -31.88 -24.93
CA ILE A 88 -27.05 -30.91 -23.89
C ILE A 88 -26.31 -31.63 -22.77
N LEU A 89 -25.05 -31.28 -22.57
CA LEU A 89 -24.27 -31.61 -21.40
C LEU A 89 -24.49 -30.53 -20.35
N ARG A 90 -25.18 -30.86 -19.26
CA ARG A 90 -25.33 -29.98 -18.08
C ARG A 90 -24.11 -30.13 -17.20
N LYS A 91 -23.37 -29.05 -17.01
CA LYS A 91 -22.14 -29.02 -16.23
C LYS A 91 -22.44 -28.89 -14.74
N LEU A 92 -21.68 -29.59 -13.93
CA LEU A 92 -21.58 -29.28 -12.50
C LEU A 92 -20.56 -28.16 -12.29
N SER A 93 -20.97 -27.10 -11.60
CA SER A 93 -20.11 -26.00 -11.18
C SER A 93 -20.38 -25.66 -9.73
N THR A 94 -19.38 -25.08 -9.06
CA THR A 94 -19.48 -24.53 -7.71
C THR A 94 -19.06 -23.06 -7.73
N ASP A 95 -19.31 -22.33 -6.64
CA ASP A 95 -18.96 -20.91 -6.54
C ASP A 95 -17.44 -20.63 -6.64
N ASP A 96 -16.61 -21.66 -6.48
CA ASP A 96 -15.15 -21.60 -6.53
C ASP A 96 -14.53 -22.35 -7.73
N TRP A 97 -15.33 -23.06 -8.53
CA TRP A 97 -14.82 -23.91 -9.60
C TRP A 97 -15.79 -24.09 -10.76
N VAL A 98 -15.24 -23.97 -11.97
CA VAL A 98 -15.92 -24.18 -13.25
C VAL A 98 -15.02 -24.94 -14.20
N TYR A 99 -15.59 -25.51 -15.28
CA TYR A 99 -14.80 -26.16 -16.30
C TYR A 99 -15.29 -25.90 -17.72
N PHE A 100 -14.35 -26.00 -18.67
CA PHE A 100 -14.57 -25.90 -20.09
C PHE A 100 -14.07 -27.16 -20.81
N ALA A 101 -14.96 -27.80 -21.56
CA ALA A 101 -14.67 -28.94 -22.41
C ALA A 101 -13.92 -28.52 -23.69
N THR A 102 -14.05 -27.27 -24.13
CA THR A 102 -13.34 -26.73 -25.30
C THR A 102 -12.57 -25.45 -24.98
N VAL A 103 -11.48 -25.24 -25.72
CA VAL A 103 -10.72 -23.97 -25.67
C VAL A 103 -11.55 -22.80 -26.21
N ASP A 104 -12.44 -23.05 -27.17
CA ASP A 104 -13.33 -22.02 -27.73
C ASP A 104 -14.39 -21.55 -26.73
N GLY A 105 -14.98 -22.46 -25.96
CA GLY A 105 -15.88 -22.13 -24.87
C GLY A 105 -15.20 -21.28 -23.80
N PHE A 106 -13.96 -21.65 -23.42
CA PHE A 106 -13.14 -20.85 -22.53
C PHE A 106 -12.87 -19.45 -23.10
N ARG A 107 -12.48 -19.34 -24.38
CA ARG A 107 -12.24 -18.08 -25.07
C ARG A 107 -13.50 -17.20 -25.13
N GLN A 108 -14.67 -17.78 -25.39
CA GLN A 108 -15.93 -17.05 -25.43
C GLN A 108 -16.33 -16.53 -24.05
N TRP A 109 -16.12 -17.35 -23.00
CA TRP A 109 -16.33 -16.92 -21.62
C TRP A 109 -15.44 -15.73 -21.26
N LEU A 110 -14.14 -15.75 -21.58
CA LEU A 110 -13.25 -14.60 -21.33
C LEU A 110 -13.77 -13.30 -21.99
N LYS A 111 -14.37 -13.40 -23.19
CA LYS A 111 -14.94 -12.24 -23.88
C LYS A 111 -16.21 -11.71 -23.22
N SER A 112 -16.94 -12.53 -22.46
CA SER A 112 -18.23 -12.15 -21.85
C SER A 112 -18.13 -11.27 -20.60
N PHE A 113 -16.92 -10.99 -20.13
CA PHE A 113 -16.65 -10.04 -19.04
C PHE A 113 -15.44 -9.15 -19.36
N SER A 114 -15.24 -8.83 -20.63
CA SER A 114 -14.15 -7.99 -21.10
C SER A 114 -14.48 -6.48 -20.96
N ALA A 115 -13.68 -5.61 -21.57
CA ALA A 115 -13.81 -4.15 -21.54
C ALA A 115 -15.27 -3.63 -21.52
N GLY A 116 -15.57 -2.72 -20.59
CA GLY A 116 -16.92 -2.16 -20.39
C GLY A 116 -17.94 -3.10 -19.73
N GLN A 117 -17.58 -4.35 -19.42
CA GLN A 117 -18.47 -5.32 -18.77
C GLN A 117 -18.10 -5.54 -17.30
N ALA A 118 -19.10 -5.98 -16.53
CA ALA A 118 -18.91 -6.34 -15.13
C ALA A 118 -18.10 -7.65 -15.04
N ILE A 119 -16.95 -7.58 -14.38
CA ILE A 119 -16.14 -8.76 -14.08
C ILE A 119 -16.68 -9.34 -12.77
N PRO A 120 -17.03 -10.64 -12.70
CA PRO A 120 -17.40 -11.28 -11.44
C PRO A 120 -16.30 -11.04 -10.40
N PRO A 121 -16.61 -10.69 -9.14
CA PRO A 121 -15.58 -10.42 -8.14
C PRO A 121 -14.92 -11.69 -7.60
N GLU A 122 -15.52 -12.85 -7.87
CA GLU A 122 -15.13 -14.14 -7.33
C GLU A 122 -13.87 -14.69 -8.00
N ARG A 123 -13.06 -15.39 -7.20
CA ARG A 123 -11.89 -16.11 -7.68
C ARG A 123 -12.31 -17.53 -7.99
N LEU A 124 -12.04 -17.98 -9.22
CA LEU A 124 -12.43 -19.31 -9.69
C LEU A 124 -11.21 -20.15 -10.06
N CYS A 125 -11.25 -21.43 -9.71
CA CYS A 125 -10.46 -22.44 -10.38
C CYS A 125 -11.17 -22.82 -11.68
N VAL A 126 -10.49 -22.64 -12.81
CA VAL A 126 -11.02 -22.93 -14.15
C VAL A 126 -10.29 -24.14 -14.69
N TRP A 127 -11.01 -25.26 -14.83
CA TRP A 127 -10.47 -26.40 -15.57
C TRP A 127 -10.73 -26.24 -17.06
N VAL A 128 -9.73 -26.52 -17.89
CA VAL A 128 -9.87 -26.56 -19.34
C VAL A 128 -9.41 -27.92 -19.83
N ALA A 129 -10.17 -28.55 -20.72
CA ALA A 129 -9.82 -29.85 -21.26
C ALA A 129 -8.56 -29.73 -22.15
N GLY A 130 -7.71 -30.74 -22.09
CA GLY A 130 -6.42 -30.77 -22.77
C GLY A 130 -5.23 -30.80 -21.82
N ASP A 131 -4.08 -31.23 -22.35
CA ASP A 131 -2.81 -31.28 -21.62
C ASP A 131 -2.07 -29.95 -21.79
N PHE A 132 -1.86 -29.23 -20.69
CA PHE A 132 -1.12 -27.97 -20.68
C PHE A 132 -0.53 -27.67 -19.29
N SER A 133 0.50 -26.84 -19.28
CA SER A 133 1.05 -26.29 -18.03
C SER A 133 0.07 -25.31 -17.39
N ALA A 134 -0.33 -25.60 -16.15
CA ALA A 134 -1.19 -24.71 -15.38
C ALA A 134 -0.58 -23.30 -15.25
N PHE A 135 -1.45 -22.30 -15.16
CA PHE A 135 -1.07 -20.91 -14.94
C PHE A 135 -2.12 -20.22 -14.07
N ALA A 136 -1.75 -19.11 -13.44
CA ALA A 136 -2.66 -18.36 -12.60
C ALA A 136 -2.57 -16.87 -12.86
N THR A 137 -3.70 -16.21 -12.69
CA THR A 137 -3.86 -14.76 -12.70
C THR A 137 -4.20 -14.29 -11.29
N PHE A 138 -4.28 -12.97 -11.09
CA PHE A 138 -4.74 -12.42 -9.81
C PHE A 138 -6.22 -12.72 -9.51
N GLN A 139 -6.97 -13.30 -10.46
CA GLN A 139 -8.36 -13.68 -10.23
C GLN A 139 -8.60 -15.18 -10.37
N HIS A 140 -8.16 -15.78 -11.47
CA HIS A 140 -8.44 -17.16 -11.83
C HIS A 140 -7.18 -18.03 -11.82
N ALA A 141 -7.31 -19.28 -11.39
CA ALA A 141 -6.30 -20.32 -11.60
C ALA A 141 -6.76 -21.24 -12.73
N VAL A 142 -6.03 -21.27 -13.84
CA VAL A 142 -6.37 -22.07 -15.03
C VAL A 142 -5.54 -23.33 -15.02
N ARG A 143 -6.22 -24.48 -14.96
CA ARG A 143 -5.58 -25.78 -14.74
C ARG A 143 -6.13 -26.84 -15.69
N PRO A 144 -5.35 -27.88 -16.01
CA PRO A 144 -5.86 -29.01 -16.75
C PRO A 144 -6.90 -29.78 -15.91
N PHE A 145 -7.72 -30.58 -16.58
CA PHE A 145 -8.74 -31.41 -15.92
C PHE A 145 -8.14 -32.30 -14.84
N PHE A 146 -8.87 -32.44 -13.72
CA PHE A 146 -8.50 -33.23 -12.55
C PHE A 146 -7.25 -32.76 -11.79
N ALA A 147 -6.69 -31.60 -12.15
CA ALA A 147 -5.73 -30.94 -11.28
C ALA A 147 -6.39 -30.54 -9.95
N ASP A 148 -5.59 -30.19 -8.94
CA ASP A 148 -6.14 -29.66 -7.70
C ASP A 148 -6.91 -28.34 -7.96
N LYS A 149 -7.93 -28.09 -7.14
CA LYS A 149 -8.76 -26.87 -7.23
C LYS A 149 -8.18 -25.70 -6.43
N LEU A 150 -6.88 -25.72 -6.09
CA LEU A 150 -6.31 -24.72 -5.19
C LEU A 150 -6.05 -23.41 -5.92
N LEU A 151 -6.48 -22.33 -5.27
CA LEU A 151 -6.18 -20.97 -5.68
C LEU A 151 -4.85 -20.52 -5.05
N PRO A 152 -3.97 -19.86 -5.81
CA PRO A 152 -2.72 -19.33 -5.27
C PRO A 152 -3.00 -18.21 -4.26
N LYS A 153 -2.08 -18.02 -3.32
CA LYS A 153 -2.17 -16.92 -2.35
C LYS A 153 -1.78 -15.61 -3.01
N ILE A 154 -2.55 -14.56 -2.76
CA ILE A 154 -2.30 -13.21 -3.26
C ILE A 154 -1.91 -12.35 -2.07
N GLU A 155 -0.71 -11.79 -2.08
CA GLU A 155 -0.23 -10.90 -1.02
C GLU A 155 -0.82 -9.49 -1.16
N GLN A 156 -0.88 -8.99 -2.39
CA GLN A 156 -1.37 -7.65 -2.70
C GLN A 156 -2.30 -7.70 -3.91
N ILE A 157 -3.47 -7.10 -3.75
CA ILE A 157 -4.46 -6.99 -4.83
C ILE A 157 -4.01 -5.83 -5.74
N PRO A 158 -3.95 -6.03 -7.07
CA PRO A 158 -3.61 -4.97 -8.00
C PRO A 158 -4.57 -3.78 -7.90
N GLU A 159 -4.07 -2.58 -8.18
CA GLU A 159 -4.91 -1.39 -8.20
C GLU A 159 -5.91 -1.43 -9.37
N LYS A 160 -7.06 -0.78 -9.20
CA LYS A 160 -8.15 -0.82 -10.18
C LYS A 160 -7.90 0.18 -11.33
N PRO A 161 -7.99 -0.24 -12.61
CA PRO A 161 -7.73 0.63 -13.77
C PRO A 161 -8.54 1.93 -13.79
N TRP A 162 -9.82 1.88 -13.43
CA TRP A 162 -10.72 3.05 -13.47
C TRP A 162 -10.32 4.20 -12.52
N LYS A 163 -9.41 3.96 -11.57
CA LYS A 163 -8.86 5.04 -10.73
C LYS A 163 -7.81 5.88 -11.46
N LEU A 164 -7.09 5.27 -12.39
CA LEU A 164 -5.97 5.89 -13.11
C LEU A 164 -6.36 6.30 -14.53
N VAL A 165 -7.21 5.49 -15.18
CA VAL A 165 -7.67 5.69 -16.54
C VAL A 165 -9.06 6.31 -16.53
N ARG A 166 -9.21 7.45 -17.20
CA ARG A 166 -10.49 8.11 -17.42
C ARG A 166 -11.09 7.66 -18.76
N ASP A 167 -11.90 6.60 -18.75
CA ASP A 167 -12.65 6.18 -19.93
C ASP A 167 -13.99 6.92 -20.03
N LEU A 168 -14.11 7.84 -20.98
CA LEU A 168 -15.34 8.58 -21.29
C LEU A 168 -16.28 7.81 -22.22
N THR A 169 -15.81 6.72 -22.82
CA THR A 169 -16.60 5.86 -23.71
C THR A 169 -17.29 4.72 -22.95
N HIS A 170 -16.76 4.37 -21.77
CA HIS A 170 -17.18 3.24 -20.94
C HIS A 170 -17.09 1.86 -21.62
N ALA A 171 -16.37 1.76 -22.74
CA ALA A 171 -16.35 0.56 -23.58
C ALA A 171 -14.99 -0.13 -23.65
N TYR A 172 -13.89 0.53 -23.26
CA TYR A 172 -12.53 0.04 -23.52
C TYR A 172 -11.77 -0.33 -22.25
N THR A 173 -11.93 0.42 -21.16
CA THR A 173 -11.20 0.11 -19.92
C THR A 173 -11.94 -0.96 -19.12
N PRO A 174 -11.28 -2.08 -18.76
CA PRO A 174 -11.88 -3.10 -17.91
C PRO A 174 -12.06 -2.60 -16.47
N SER A 175 -13.11 -3.09 -15.80
CA SER A 175 -13.41 -2.74 -14.40
C SER A 175 -12.36 -3.24 -13.40
N SER A 176 -11.62 -4.30 -13.76
CA SER A 176 -10.55 -4.93 -12.98
C SER A 176 -9.46 -5.44 -13.91
N ILE A 177 -8.20 -5.34 -13.47
CA ILE A 177 -7.04 -5.88 -14.19
C ILE A 177 -6.72 -7.33 -13.79
N SER A 178 -7.30 -7.81 -12.68
CA SER A 178 -6.93 -9.08 -12.06
C SER A 178 -7.08 -10.33 -12.94
N PRO A 179 -8.09 -10.47 -13.83
CA PRO A 179 -8.16 -11.62 -14.74
C PRO A 179 -7.11 -11.62 -15.85
N TRP A 180 -6.52 -10.46 -16.14
CA TRP A 180 -5.67 -10.23 -17.30
C TRP A 180 -4.18 -10.14 -16.94
N LEU A 181 -3.89 -9.96 -15.65
CA LEU A 181 -2.54 -9.92 -15.13
C LEU A 181 -2.08 -11.30 -14.65
N ILE A 182 -0.93 -11.75 -15.16
CA ILE A 182 -0.35 -13.04 -14.78
C ILE A 182 0.21 -12.98 -13.35
N LEU A 183 -0.05 -14.01 -12.57
CA LEU A 183 0.52 -14.24 -11.24
C LEU A 183 1.55 -15.38 -11.29
N GLU A 184 1.18 -16.50 -11.90
CA GLU A 184 2.05 -17.66 -12.11
C GLU A 184 2.06 -17.99 -13.60
N SER A 185 3.24 -17.89 -14.23
CA SER A 185 3.41 -18.16 -15.66
C SER A 185 3.45 -19.66 -15.95
N PRO A 186 2.92 -20.12 -17.10
CA PRO A 186 3.03 -21.52 -17.48
C PRO A 186 4.49 -21.89 -17.79
N THR A 187 4.86 -23.16 -17.56
CA THR A 187 6.19 -23.69 -17.88
C THR A 187 6.38 -23.94 -19.39
N SER A 188 5.28 -24.16 -20.12
CA SER A 188 5.29 -24.40 -21.56
C SER A 188 4.16 -23.63 -22.27
N PRO A 189 4.35 -23.22 -23.53
CA PRO A 189 3.27 -22.62 -24.31
C PRO A 189 2.13 -23.61 -24.54
N SER A 190 0.90 -23.13 -24.63
CA SER A 190 -0.29 -23.95 -24.89
C SER A 190 -1.38 -23.11 -25.55
N PHE A 191 -2.26 -23.77 -26.32
CA PHE A 191 -3.42 -23.11 -26.94
C PHE A 191 -4.38 -22.48 -25.92
N VAL A 192 -4.45 -23.06 -24.70
CA VAL A 192 -5.24 -22.51 -23.59
C VAL A 192 -4.65 -21.18 -23.11
N TYR A 193 -3.33 -21.14 -22.92
CA TYR A 193 -2.64 -19.91 -22.54
C TYR A 193 -2.71 -18.85 -23.64
N GLU A 194 -2.56 -19.24 -24.91
CA GLU A 194 -2.71 -18.35 -26.06
C GLU A 194 -4.11 -17.71 -26.09
N ALA A 195 -5.18 -18.51 -25.98
CA ALA A 195 -6.56 -18.04 -25.94
C ALA A 195 -6.81 -17.01 -24.82
N TRP A 196 -6.19 -17.24 -23.64
CA TRP A 196 -6.23 -16.27 -22.55
C TRP A 196 -5.43 -15.01 -22.86
N SER A 197 -4.16 -15.14 -23.25
CA SER A 197 -3.25 -14.03 -23.50
C SER A 197 -3.74 -13.10 -24.62
N ASP A 198 -4.41 -13.65 -25.64
CA ASP A 198 -5.04 -12.91 -26.72
C ASP A 198 -6.18 -12.02 -26.25
N THR A 199 -6.94 -12.45 -25.24
CA THR A 199 -7.99 -11.63 -24.63
C THR A 199 -7.37 -10.67 -23.61
N ALA A 200 -6.35 -11.11 -22.87
CA ALA A 200 -5.68 -10.30 -21.87
C ALA A 200 -5.01 -9.07 -22.49
N LYS A 201 -4.25 -9.21 -23.59
CA LYS A 201 -3.58 -8.06 -24.25
C LYS A 201 -4.57 -6.99 -24.73
N GLN A 202 -5.77 -7.39 -25.16
CA GLN A 202 -6.84 -6.46 -25.55
C GLN A 202 -7.29 -5.59 -24.39
N ASN A 203 -7.48 -6.20 -23.23
CA ASN A 203 -7.91 -5.50 -22.02
C ASN A 203 -6.78 -4.68 -21.39
N LEU A 204 -5.56 -5.23 -21.35
CA LEU A 204 -4.38 -4.55 -20.76
C LEU A 204 -3.98 -3.31 -21.56
N ALA A 205 -4.11 -3.32 -22.89
CA ALA A 205 -3.80 -2.17 -23.71
C ALA A 205 -4.57 -0.92 -23.25
N PHE A 206 -5.86 -1.04 -22.94
CA PHE A 206 -6.68 0.09 -22.51
C PHE A 206 -6.60 0.41 -21.00
N CYS A 207 -5.62 -0.19 -20.29
CA CYS A 207 -5.25 0.16 -18.91
C CYS A 207 -4.07 1.14 -18.82
N LEU A 208 -3.42 1.48 -19.94
CA LEU A 208 -2.25 2.36 -19.98
C LEU A 208 -2.55 3.84 -20.32
N PRO A 209 -3.48 4.16 -21.24
CA PRO A 209 -3.81 5.55 -21.53
C PRO A 209 -4.38 6.29 -20.32
N SER A 210 -4.06 7.57 -20.16
CA SER A 210 -4.64 8.41 -19.09
C SER A 210 -6.12 8.67 -19.29
N GLU A 211 -6.55 8.80 -20.54
CA GLU A 211 -7.93 9.09 -20.89
C GLU A 211 -8.28 8.43 -22.23
N ILE A 212 -9.51 7.94 -22.35
CA ILE A 212 -10.07 7.41 -23.59
C ILE A 212 -11.31 8.23 -23.89
N ARG A 213 -11.36 8.88 -25.04
CA ARG A 213 -12.43 9.79 -25.42
C ARG A 213 -12.88 9.57 -26.86
N SER A 214 -14.14 9.89 -27.14
CA SER A 214 -14.65 9.93 -28.51
C SER A 214 -14.75 11.39 -28.94
N GLU A 215 -14.08 11.75 -30.03
CA GLU A 215 -14.17 13.05 -30.67
C GLU A 215 -14.82 12.86 -32.06
N GLY A 216 -16.13 13.04 -32.13
CA GLY A 216 -16.92 12.63 -33.30
C GLY A 216 -16.92 11.11 -33.48
N ASP A 217 -16.58 10.65 -34.68
CA ASP A 217 -16.50 9.22 -35.04
C ASP A 217 -15.13 8.58 -34.72
N VAL A 218 -14.19 9.35 -34.17
CA VAL A 218 -12.84 8.86 -33.84
C VAL A 218 -12.69 8.69 -32.35
N VAL A 219 -12.29 7.49 -31.92
CA VAL A 219 -11.88 7.22 -30.54
C VAL A 219 -10.39 7.53 -30.41
N GLU A 220 -10.01 8.24 -29.35
CA GLU A 220 -8.65 8.61 -29.05
C GLU A 220 -8.21 8.09 -27.68
N ALA A 221 -7.02 7.51 -27.62
CA ALA A 221 -6.28 7.21 -26.41
C ALA A 221 -5.31 8.38 -26.13
N VAL A 222 -5.47 9.02 -24.97
CA VAL A 222 -4.70 10.21 -24.59
C VAL A 222 -3.66 9.86 -23.55
N PHE A 223 -2.39 10.15 -23.86
CA PHE A 223 -1.27 10.07 -22.92
C PHE A 223 -0.97 11.45 -22.35
N ARG A 224 -0.88 11.56 -21.02
CA ARG A 224 -0.61 12.82 -20.34
C ARG A 224 0.81 12.86 -19.79
N GLY A 225 1.56 13.89 -20.17
CA GLY A 225 2.89 14.19 -19.66
C GLY A 225 3.14 15.70 -19.63
N GLY A 226 4.35 16.12 -20.00
CA GLY A 226 4.66 17.53 -20.26
C GLY A 226 3.79 18.17 -21.36
N ARG A 227 3.25 17.34 -22.27
CA ARG A 227 2.18 17.67 -23.22
C ARG A 227 1.11 16.57 -23.20
N SER A 228 -0.13 16.93 -23.52
CA SER A 228 -1.18 15.94 -23.78
C SER A 228 -1.04 15.46 -25.22
N LEU A 229 -0.99 14.14 -25.42
CA LEU A 229 -0.88 13.53 -26.73
C LEU A 229 -2.11 12.64 -26.99
N PRO A 230 -3.07 13.10 -27.82
CA PRO A 230 -4.13 12.25 -28.33
C PRO A 230 -3.59 11.35 -29.45
N VAL A 231 -3.95 10.06 -29.40
CA VAL A 231 -3.58 9.05 -30.39
C VAL A 231 -4.85 8.34 -30.85
N ALA A 232 -5.10 8.28 -32.16
CA ALA A 232 -6.27 7.61 -32.70
C ALA A 232 -6.24 6.10 -32.41
N VAL A 233 -7.39 5.57 -31.99
CA VAL A 233 -7.66 4.13 -31.82
C VAL A 233 -8.39 3.65 -33.08
N LYS A 234 -7.77 2.73 -33.83
CA LYS A 234 -8.39 2.09 -35.00
C LYS A 234 -8.63 0.60 -34.76
N LYS A 235 -9.28 -0.04 -35.73
CA LYS A 235 -9.49 -1.49 -35.74
C LYS A 235 -8.13 -2.18 -35.80
N VAL A 236 -7.80 -2.86 -34.71
CA VAL A 236 -6.49 -3.46 -34.43
C VAL A 236 -6.42 -4.87 -34.98
N ASP A 237 -5.31 -5.22 -35.62
CA ASP A 237 -4.90 -6.60 -35.78
C ASP A 237 -4.11 -7.06 -34.54
N TRP A 238 -4.83 -7.62 -33.58
CA TRP A 238 -4.26 -8.11 -32.33
C TRP A 238 -3.24 -9.24 -32.51
N SER A 239 -3.11 -9.86 -33.69
CA SER A 239 -2.07 -10.87 -33.93
C SER A 239 -0.65 -10.29 -33.90
N THR A 240 -0.51 -9.00 -34.21
CA THR A 240 0.78 -8.29 -34.27
C THR A 240 1.23 -7.73 -32.91
N VAL A 241 0.31 -7.69 -31.95
CA VAL A 241 0.52 -7.07 -30.64
C VAL A 241 1.06 -8.11 -29.65
N ASP A 242 2.23 -7.83 -29.08
CA ASP A 242 2.83 -8.69 -28.06
C ASP A 242 2.14 -8.51 -26.70
N TYR A 243 1.78 -9.63 -26.08
CA TYR A 243 1.25 -9.65 -24.72
C TYR A 243 2.32 -9.27 -23.68
N GLY A 244 3.57 -9.67 -23.91
CA GLY A 244 4.68 -9.50 -22.97
C GLY A 244 4.88 -8.05 -22.54
N SER A 245 5.04 -7.14 -23.52
CA SER A 245 5.24 -5.71 -23.25
C SER A 245 4.09 -5.08 -22.45
N PHE A 246 2.83 -5.39 -22.77
CA PHE A 246 1.68 -4.86 -22.04
C PHE A 246 1.56 -5.46 -20.64
N SER A 247 1.80 -6.77 -20.50
CA SER A 247 1.79 -7.44 -19.21
C SER A 247 2.85 -6.87 -18.27
N GLU A 248 4.07 -6.64 -18.78
CA GLU A 248 5.15 -6.07 -17.99
C GLU A 248 4.84 -4.63 -17.54
N ALA A 249 4.35 -3.79 -18.46
CA ALA A 249 4.00 -2.40 -18.16
C ALA A 249 2.86 -2.33 -17.13
N CYS A 250 1.79 -3.10 -17.34
CA CYS A 250 0.67 -3.16 -16.41
C CYS A 250 1.06 -3.77 -15.06
N SER A 251 1.89 -4.81 -15.04
CA SER A 251 2.40 -5.40 -13.80
C SER A 251 3.19 -4.38 -12.99
N TRP A 252 4.11 -3.66 -13.64
CA TRP A 252 4.91 -2.64 -12.97
C TRP A 252 4.07 -1.52 -12.36
N VAL A 253 3.05 -1.04 -13.09
CA VAL A 253 2.16 0.03 -12.62
C VAL A 253 1.21 -0.45 -11.53
N TYR A 254 0.46 -1.54 -11.77
CA TYR A 254 -0.69 -1.91 -10.96
C TYR A 254 -0.38 -2.87 -9.81
N ALA A 255 0.75 -3.58 -9.82
CA ALA A 255 1.07 -4.56 -8.78
C ALA A 255 1.23 -3.95 -7.37
N THR A 256 1.60 -2.66 -7.28
CA THR A 256 1.82 -1.96 -6.00
C THR A 256 0.87 -0.76 -5.87
N PRO A 257 -0.30 -0.90 -5.23
CA PRO A 257 -1.32 0.15 -5.21
C PRO A 257 -0.85 1.49 -4.64
N ARG A 258 0.04 1.47 -3.64
CA ARG A 258 0.59 2.67 -3.00
C ARG A 258 1.36 3.58 -3.97
N GLU A 259 1.97 3.00 -4.99
CA GLU A 259 2.87 3.69 -5.93
C GLU A 259 2.27 3.74 -7.35
N ALA A 260 1.10 3.14 -7.56
CA ALA A 260 0.51 2.94 -8.87
C ALA A 260 0.27 4.26 -9.61
N GLU A 261 -0.20 5.29 -8.91
CA GLU A 261 -0.44 6.61 -9.48
C GLU A 261 0.87 7.26 -9.99
N THR A 262 1.93 7.26 -9.18
CA THR A 262 3.23 7.82 -9.57
C THR A 262 3.83 7.05 -10.75
N LYS A 263 3.80 5.71 -10.72
CA LYS A 263 4.30 4.87 -11.82
C LYS A 263 3.52 5.11 -13.11
N PHE A 264 2.20 5.21 -13.01
CA PHE A 264 1.33 5.49 -14.14
C PHE A 264 1.60 6.85 -14.78
N GLN A 265 1.77 7.90 -13.97
CA GLN A 265 2.10 9.24 -14.45
C GLN A 265 3.46 9.28 -15.14
N LEU A 266 4.48 8.64 -14.56
CA LEU A 266 5.81 8.54 -15.17
C LEU A 266 5.75 7.80 -16.51
N LEU A 267 5.06 6.65 -16.56
CA LEU A 267 4.89 5.89 -17.80
C LEU A 267 4.19 6.70 -18.89
N ASN A 268 3.06 7.35 -18.54
CA ASN A 268 2.31 8.18 -19.47
C ASN A 268 3.14 9.36 -20.00
N ASN A 269 3.98 9.96 -19.15
CA ASN A 269 4.88 11.02 -19.57
C ASN A 269 5.91 10.52 -20.60
N HIS A 270 6.55 9.38 -20.34
CA HIS A 270 7.49 8.78 -21.30
C HIS A 270 6.81 8.36 -22.60
N LEU A 271 5.61 7.78 -22.53
CA LEU A 271 4.82 7.45 -23.73
C LEU A 271 4.48 8.70 -24.54
N ALA A 272 4.05 9.79 -23.92
CA ALA A 272 3.71 11.04 -24.60
C ALA A 272 4.94 11.74 -25.27
N ILE A 273 6.14 11.53 -24.72
CA ILE A 273 7.39 12.06 -25.26
C ILE A 273 7.89 11.22 -26.43
N ASN A 274 7.91 9.90 -26.26
CA ASN A 274 8.52 8.96 -27.21
C ASN A 274 7.59 8.54 -28.35
N TRP A 275 6.31 8.90 -28.31
CA TRP A 275 5.36 8.48 -29.33
C TRP A 275 5.72 9.00 -30.72
N ASN A 276 5.67 8.10 -31.72
CA ASN A 276 5.88 8.44 -33.12
C ASN A 276 4.65 9.14 -33.69
N GLN A 277 4.84 10.31 -34.31
CA GLN A 277 3.74 11.03 -34.95
C GLN A 277 3.16 10.21 -36.11
N GLY A 278 1.84 10.06 -36.14
CA GLY A 278 1.12 9.28 -37.17
C GLY A 278 0.97 7.78 -36.85
N SER A 279 1.58 7.28 -35.77
CA SER A 279 1.33 5.92 -35.29
C SER A 279 0.04 5.84 -34.48
N GLU A 280 -0.70 4.75 -34.66
CA GLU A 280 -2.03 4.52 -34.07
C GLU A 280 -1.95 3.62 -32.83
N TRP A 281 -2.95 3.73 -31.95
CA TRP A 281 -3.06 2.87 -30.77
C TRP A 281 -3.90 1.63 -31.08
N PRO A 282 -3.53 0.43 -30.61
CA PRO A 282 -2.36 0.04 -29.82
C PRO A 282 -1.17 -0.47 -30.65
N GLU A 283 -1.28 -0.65 -31.97
CA GLU A 283 -0.21 -1.25 -32.79
C GLU A 283 1.11 -0.46 -32.73
N GLY A 284 1.03 0.88 -32.67
CA GLY A 284 2.19 1.75 -32.52
C GLY A 284 2.95 1.57 -31.20
N SER A 285 2.36 0.92 -30.19
CA SER A 285 2.99 0.73 -28.88
C SER A 285 4.21 -0.18 -28.95
N GLY A 286 4.26 -1.15 -29.87
CA GLY A 286 5.33 -2.13 -29.93
C GLY A 286 6.73 -1.53 -30.14
N GLN A 287 6.81 -0.32 -30.71
CA GLN A 287 8.10 0.37 -30.94
C GLN A 287 8.53 1.26 -29.76
N VAL A 288 7.59 1.65 -28.90
CA VAL A 288 7.79 2.72 -27.91
C VAL A 288 7.57 2.27 -26.47
N LEU A 289 6.77 1.23 -26.23
CA LEU A 289 6.33 0.83 -24.89
C LEU A 289 7.50 0.35 -24.03
N ASP A 290 8.34 -0.56 -24.54
CA ASP A 290 9.46 -1.11 -23.79
C ASP A 290 10.49 -0.04 -23.40
N ASN A 291 10.85 0.82 -24.36
CA ASN A 291 11.76 1.94 -24.14
C ASN A 291 11.17 2.97 -23.15
N SER A 292 9.87 3.24 -23.26
CA SER A 292 9.17 4.16 -22.34
C SER A 292 9.04 3.57 -20.94
N LEU A 293 8.83 2.26 -20.83
CA LEU A 293 8.79 1.53 -19.57
C LEU A 293 10.15 1.53 -18.87
N ALA A 294 11.24 1.29 -19.62
CA ALA A 294 12.60 1.38 -19.10
C ALA A 294 12.89 2.80 -18.56
N GLY A 295 12.59 3.84 -19.35
CA GLY A 295 12.75 5.23 -18.91
C GLY A 295 11.90 5.58 -17.68
N ALA A 296 10.65 5.11 -17.63
CA ALA A 296 9.77 5.33 -16.48
C ALA A 296 10.27 4.61 -15.21
N LYS A 297 10.82 3.39 -15.33
CA LYS A 297 11.44 2.66 -14.23
C LYS A 297 12.67 3.40 -13.69
N GLU A 298 13.51 3.95 -14.56
CA GLU A 298 14.66 4.77 -14.17
C GLU A 298 14.23 6.06 -13.47
N ALA A 299 13.24 6.77 -14.02
CA ALA A 299 12.70 7.99 -13.42
C ALA A 299 12.06 7.72 -12.04
N PHE A 300 11.40 6.57 -11.89
CA PHE A 300 10.85 6.14 -10.61
C PHE A 300 11.95 5.80 -9.59
N ALA A 301 13.03 5.13 -10.01
CA ALA A 301 14.18 4.88 -9.16
C ALA A 301 14.83 6.20 -8.68
N PHE A 302 14.94 7.19 -9.56
CA PHE A 302 15.42 8.53 -9.20
C PHE A 302 14.46 9.23 -8.22
N HIS A 303 13.15 9.13 -8.45
CA HIS A 303 12.14 9.67 -7.53
C HIS A 303 12.25 9.08 -6.11
N LEU A 304 12.46 7.77 -6.00
CA LEU A 304 12.67 7.10 -4.70
C LEU A 304 13.97 7.58 -4.00
N GLN A 305 15.04 7.80 -4.77
CA GLN A 305 16.29 8.33 -4.23
C GLN A 305 16.13 9.77 -3.73
N ASP A 306 15.43 10.62 -4.47
CA ASP A 306 15.20 12.02 -4.10
C ASP A 306 14.31 12.13 -2.84
N GLN A 307 13.23 11.33 -2.77
CA GLN A 307 12.42 11.23 -1.54
C GLN A 307 13.25 10.80 -0.34
N SER A 308 14.14 9.82 -0.51
CA SER A 308 15.03 9.34 0.56
C SER A 308 16.02 10.42 1.00
N LYS A 309 16.56 11.21 0.05
CA LYS A 309 17.48 12.31 0.33
C LYS A 309 16.82 13.43 1.13
N GLU A 310 15.61 13.85 0.74
CA GLU A 310 14.86 14.86 1.47
C GLU A 310 14.46 14.35 2.87
N ALA A 311 14.12 13.07 3.02
CA ALA A 311 13.86 12.47 4.34
C ALA A 311 15.11 12.51 5.25
N VAL A 312 16.29 12.14 4.73
CA VAL A 312 17.57 12.19 5.48
C VAL A 312 17.94 13.63 5.84
N LYS A 313 17.73 14.58 4.93
CA LYS A 313 17.96 16.00 5.19
C LYS A 313 17.03 16.52 6.28
N GLY A 314 15.75 16.17 6.24
CA GLY A 314 14.78 16.50 7.29
C GLY A 314 15.18 15.97 8.67
N LEU A 315 15.69 14.73 8.74
CA LEU A 315 16.28 14.18 9.97
C LEU A 315 17.53 14.94 10.44
N GLY A 316 18.37 15.38 9.50
CA GLY A 316 19.54 16.22 9.80
C GLY A 316 19.17 17.57 10.40
N ASP A 317 18.18 18.25 9.81
CA ASP A 317 17.67 19.52 10.31
C ASP A 317 17.00 19.35 11.68
N LEU A 318 16.28 18.25 11.91
CA LEU A 318 15.70 17.92 13.20
C LEU A 318 16.77 17.72 14.28
N ARG A 319 17.84 16.97 13.99
CA ARG A 319 18.96 16.77 14.91
C ARG A 319 19.62 18.11 15.28
N LYS A 320 19.81 18.98 14.29
CA LYS A 320 20.39 20.31 14.52
C LYS A 320 19.47 21.17 15.39
N GLY A 321 18.17 21.21 15.08
CA GLY A 321 17.18 21.93 15.90
C GLY A 321 17.13 21.42 17.35
N LEU A 322 17.16 20.11 17.54
CA LEU A 322 17.22 19.50 18.87
C LEU A 322 18.50 19.87 19.61
N GLN A 323 19.66 19.85 18.93
CA GLN A 323 20.93 20.27 19.52
C GLN A 323 20.92 21.76 19.92
N GLU A 324 20.33 22.63 19.10
CA GLU A 324 20.17 24.06 19.42
C GLU A 324 19.26 24.28 20.63
N GLU A 325 18.14 23.55 20.73
CA GLU A 325 17.25 23.61 21.91
C GLU A 325 17.95 23.11 23.18
N VAL A 326 18.70 22.01 23.09
CA VAL A 326 19.49 21.48 24.21
C VAL A 326 20.56 22.48 24.64
N ALA A 327 21.30 23.05 23.68
CA ALA A 327 22.33 24.06 23.97
C ALA A 327 21.74 25.31 24.62
N LYS A 328 20.57 25.78 24.15
CA LYS A 328 19.85 26.91 24.74
C LYS A 328 19.39 26.61 26.16
N THR A 329 18.87 25.42 26.40
CA THR A 329 18.46 24.97 27.75
C THR A 329 19.66 24.88 28.69
N GLN A 330 20.79 24.38 28.21
CA GLN A 330 22.03 24.30 28.97
C GLN A 330 22.62 25.70 29.27
N ALA A 331 22.54 26.63 28.32
CA ALA A 331 22.94 28.02 28.53
C ALA A 331 22.07 28.69 29.60
N ALA A 332 20.75 28.56 29.50
CA ALA A 332 19.82 29.08 30.50
C ALA A 332 20.08 28.48 31.91
N ALA A 333 20.38 27.19 31.99
CA ALA A 333 20.76 26.54 33.24
C ALA A 333 22.07 27.09 33.82
N ARG A 334 23.10 27.32 32.98
CA ARG A 334 24.37 27.92 33.39
C ARG A 334 24.19 29.36 33.89
N ASP A 335 23.39 30.16 33.19
CA ASP A 335 23.12 31.53 33.59
C ASP A 335 22.42 31.59 34.95
N LEU A 336 21.48 30.66 35.19
CA LEU A 336 20.79 30.53 36.46
C LEU A 336 21.74 30.11 37.59
N ILE A 337 22.61 29.12 37.36
CA ILE A 337 23.65 28.71 38.33
C ILE A 337 24.61 29.88 38.63
N SER A 338 25.02 30.62 37.61
CA SER A 338 25.91 31.78 37.75
C SER A 338 25.24 32.90 38.57
N ALA A 339 23.95 33.16 38.35
CA ALA A 339 23.17 34.10 39.16
C ALA A 339 23.16 33.67 40.62
N VAL A 340 22.81 32.40 40.91
CA VAL A 340 22.80 31.87 42.29
C VAL A 340 24.16 32.00 42.97
N TRP A 341 25.27 31.77 42.26
CA TRP A 341 26.61 31.95 42.82
C TRP A 341 26.95 33.41 43.15
N ARG A 342 26.59 34.35 42.27
CA ARG A 342 26.76 35.79 42.55
C ARG A 342 25.98 36.19 43.79
N ASP A 343 24.75 35.71 43.86
CA ASP A 343 23.81 36.00 44.94
C ASP A 343 24.32 35.44 46.28
N PHE A 344 24.87 34.22 46.27
CA PHE A 344 25.56 33.61 47.42
C PHE A 344 26.82 34.39 47.84
N ALA A 345 27.65 34.82 46.89
CA ALA A 345 28.85 35.59 47.19
C ALA A 345 28.52 36.94 47.84
N ILE A 346 27.50 37.64 47.36
CA ILE A 346 27.01 38.89 47.96
C ILE A 346 26.53 38.61 49.39
N ALA A 347 25.70 37.59 49.61
CA ALA A 347 25.24 37.22 50.95
C ALA A 347 26.40 36.84 51.90
N GLY A 348 27.41 36.13 51.38
CA GLY A 348 28.62 35.76 52.12
C GLY A 348 29.47 36.97 52.54
N VAL A 349 29.66 37.96 51.66
CA VAL A 349 30.37 39.22 51.98
C VAL A 349 29.64 39.97 53.11
N VAL A 350 28.32 40.07 53.02
CA VAL A 350 27.52 40.76 54.03
C VAL A 350 27.55 40.01 55.38
N LEU A 351 27.60 38.68 55.37
CA LEU A 351 27.79 37.86 56.58
C LEU A 351 29.19 38.02 57.19
N ALA A 352 30.23 38.07 56.35
CA ALA A 352 31.62 38.27 56.79
C ALA A 352 31.82 39.64 57.46
N LEU A 353 31.14 40.68 56.98
CA LEU A 353 31.14 42.01 57.61
C LEU A 353 30.51 42.03 59.01
N LYS A 354 29.77 40.99 59.40
CA LYS A 354 29.15 40.81 60.72
C LYS A 354 30.03 40.02 61.71
N LEU A 355 31.20 39.52 61.28
CA LEU A 355 32.11 38.79 62.17
C LEU A 355 32.65 39.74 63.27
N PRO A 356 32.70 39.30 64.53
CA PRO A 356 33.12 40.14 65.65
C PRO A 356 34.62 40.44 65.54
N GLY A 357 34.95 41.63 65.03
CA GLY A 357 36.33 42.07 64.75
C GLY A 357 36.48 43.09 63.62
N SER A 358 35.42 43.40 62.86
CA SER A 358 35.46 44.42 61.81
C SER A 358 35.38 45.85 62.39
N PRO A 359 36.23 46.81 61.96
CA PRO A 359 36.33 48.16 62.54
C PRO A 359 35.22 49.13 62.10
N ILE A 360 34.20 48.64 61.40
CA ILE A 360 33.12 49.46 60.82
C ILE A 360 31.86 49.31 61.68
N THR A 361 31.61 50.26 62.58
CA THR A 361 30.36 50.36 63.35
C THR A 361 29.29 51.05 62.50
N LEU A 362 28.58 50.28 61.68
CA LEU A 362 27.40 50.77 60.97
C LEU A 362 26.17 50.69 61.88
N ASP A 363 25.31 51.70 61.80
CA ASP A 363 24.04 51.75 62.53
C ASP A 363 23.15 50.55 62.13
N GLY A 364 22.58 49.85 63.12
CA GLY A 364 21.90 48.57 62.93
C GLY A 364 20.71 48.63 61.97
N LYS A 365 20.09 49.82 61.85
CA LYS A 365 18.99 50.08 60.90
C LYS A 365 19.46 50.11 59.45
N VAL A 366 20.67 50.63 59.19
CA VAL A 366 21.24 50.70 57.82
C VAL A 366 21.60 49.31 57.34
N ILE A 367 22.22 48.50 58.20
CA ILE A 367 22.53 47.09 57.90
C ILE A 367 21.23 46.31 57.61
N GLN A 368 20.19 46.47 58.43
CA GLN A 368 18.90 45.79 58.21
C GLN A 368 18.26 46.20 56.87
N SER A 369 18.31 47.48 56.52
CA SER A 369 17.81 47.97 55.22
C SER A 369 18.58 47.40 54.04
N LEU A 370 19.90 47.22 54.17
CA LEU A 370 20.76 46.64 53.15
C LEU A 370 20.48 45.14 52.95
N TYR A 371 20.23 44.39 54.03
CA TYR A 371 19.82 42.98 53.96
C TYR A 371 18.46 42.82 53.26
N ILE A 372 17.48 43.66 53.60
CA ILE A 372 16.15 43.62 52.97
C ILE A 372 16.26 44.00 51.48
N ALA A 373 17.00 45.06 51.16
CA ALA A 373 17.21 45.47 49.78
C ALA A 373 17.90 44.37 48.96
N THR A 374 18.91 43.72 49.52
CA THR A 374 19.60 42.58 48.88
C THR A 374 18.63 41.41 48.69
N ALA A 375 17.88 41.01 49.72
CA ALA A 375 16.92 39.91 49.64
C ALA A 375 15.82 40.15 48.59
N VAL A 376 15.31 41.38 48.49
CA VAL A 376 14.31 41.76 47.48
C VAL A 376 14.90 41.71 46.07
N LEU A 377 16.13 42.20 45.88
CA LEU A 377 16.80 42.20 44.57
C LEU A 377 17.12 40.77 44.12
N LEU A 378 17.52 39.91 45.05
CA LEU A 378 17.73 38.47 44.82
C LEU A 378 16.42 37.76 44.44
N ALA A 379 15.34 38.00 45.21
CA ALA A 379 14.04 37.43 44.92
C ALA A 379 13.53 37.87 43.52
N LEU A 380 13.72 39.14 43.17
CA LEU A 380 13.34 39.70 41.88
C LEU A 380 14.16 39.08 40.74
N SER A 381 15.48 38.95 40.90
CA SER A 381 16.38 38.35 39.92
C SER A 381 16.01 36.88 39.61
N VAL A 382 15.78 36.09 40.66
CA VAL A 382 15.32 34.70 40.54
C VAL A 382 13.96 34.66 39.85
N PHE A 383 13.01 35.45 40.31
CA PHE A 383 11.65 35.48 39.77
C PHE A 383 11.60 35.84 38.28
N VAL A 384 12.32 36.89 37.86
CA VAL A 384 12.37 37.34 36.45
C VAL A 384 13.03 36.27 35.57
N SER A 385 14.13 35.66 36.03
CA SER A 385 14.82 34.60 35.29
C SER A 385 13.94 33.34 35.13
N GLY A 386 13.19 32.99 36.17
CA GLY A 386 12.23 31.90 36.13
C GLY A 386 11.06 32.13 35.21
N PHE A 387 10.45 33.31 35.34
CA PHE A 387 9.30 33.68 34.54
C PHE A 387 9.67 33.74 33.04
N SER A 388 10.85 34.29 32.71
CA SER A 388 11.37 34.31 31.34
C SER A 388 11.59 32.89 30.80
N THR A 389 12.20 31.99 31.59
CA THR A 389 12.43 30.60 31.19
C THR A 389 11.12 29.81 31.05
N PHE A 390 10.15 30.03 31.93
CA PHE A 390 8.81 29.44 31.84
C PHE A 390 8.08 29.88 30.57
N ARG A 391 8.07 31.19 30.28
CA ARG A 391 7.48 31.76 29.06
C ARG A 391 8.15 31.20 27.81
N PHE A 392 9.47 31.07 27.81
CA PHE A 392 10.20 30.48 26.70
C PHE A 392 9.84 29.01 26.49
N ASN A 393 9.79 28.20 27.56
CA ASN A 393 9.42 26.77 27.48
C ASN A 393 7.97 26.54 27.03
N THR A 394 7.05 27.42 27.43
CA THR A 394 5.66 27.37 26.96
C THR A 394 5.55 27.74 25.49
N LEU A 395 6.30 28.74 25.02
CA LEU A 395 6.34 29.13 23.61
C LEU A 395 6.97 28.03 22.73
N ALA A 396 8.06 27.40 23.19
CA ALA A 396 8.65 26.23 22.54
C ALA A 396 7.68 25.04 22.50
N GLY A 397 6.75 24.95 23.46
CA GLY A 397 5.65 23.96 23.45
C GLY A 397 4.67 24.14 22.31
N SER A 398 4.38 25.38 21.87
CA SER A 398 3.48 25.60 20.74
C SER A 398 4.17 25.31 19.40
N SER A 399 5.43 25.73 19.25
CA SER A 399 6.25 25.40 18.06
C SER A 399 6.40 23.90 17.86
N ARG A 400 6.49 23.11 18.94
CA ARG A 400 6.55 21.64 18.89
C ARG A 400 5.28 20.99 18.34
N LYS A 401 4.10 21.58 18.55
CA LYS A 401 2.85 21.07 17.96
C LYS A 401 2.83 21.29 16.45
N ASP A 402 3.31 22.44 16.00
CA ASP A 402 3.42 22.73 14.57
C ASP A 402 4.45 21.83 13.87
N TRP A 403 5.53 21.45 14.57
CA TRP A 403 6.53 20.51 14.07
C TRP A 403 6.01 19.08 13.99
N ARG A 404 5.27 18.62 15.01
CA ARG A 404 4.63 17.29 15.00
C ARG A 404 3.67 17.15 13.82
N ASN A 405 2.88 18.18 13.54
CA ASN A 405 1.93 18.16 12.42
C ASN A 405 2.62 18.04 11.06
N LYS A 406 3.82 18.60 10.89
CA LYS A 406 4.61 18.44 9.65
C LYS A 406 5.29 17.08 9.54
N LEU A 407 5.54 16.39 10.65
CA LEU A 407 6.27 15.12 10.69
C LEU A 407 5.39 13.87 10.66
N TYR A 408 4.07 14.00 10.81
CA TYR A 408 3.13 12.86 10.86
C TYR A 408 3.20 11.95 9.63
N SER A 409 3.66 12.45 8.48
CA SER A 409 3.85 11.62 7.28
C SER A 409 5.08 10.72 7.32
N PHE A 410 6.02 10.94 8.27
CA PHE A 410 7.34 10.33 8.23
C PHE A 410 7.76 9.57 9.50
N MET A 411 7.02 9.69 10.61
CA MET A 411 7.41 9.09 11.89
C MET A 411 6.22 8.55 12.66
N SER A 412 6.34 7.34 13.19
CA SER A 412 5.31 6.73 14.03
C SER A 412 5.22 7.42 15.40
N ASP A 413 4.06 7.35 16.07
CA ASP A 413 3.86 7.97 17.39
C ASP A 413 4.81 7.40 18.46
N HIS A 414 5.29 6.16 18.29
CA HIS A 414 6.23 5.51 19.20
C HIS A 414 7.63 6.14 19.10
N ASP A 415 8.14 6.31 17.88
CA ASP A 415 9.47 6.88 17.64
C ASP A 415 9.53 8.35 18.05
N TRP A 416 8.42 9.08 17.87
CA TRP A 416 8.30 10.47 18.34
C TRP A 416 8.42 10.59 19.87
N GLN A 417 7.80 9.65 20.60
CA GLN A 417 7.87 9.64 22.06
C GLN A 417 9.30 9.39 22.56
N GLU A 418 9.99 8.43 21.95
CA GLU A 418 11.33 8.03 22.36
C GLU A 418 12.39 9.07 22.02
N LEU A 419 12.38 9.60 20.79
CA LEU A 419 13.43 10.48 20.29
C LEU A 419 13.25 11.95 20.71
N VAL A 420 12.01 12.43 20.89
CA VAL A 420 11.72 13.86 21.07
C VAL A 420 11.03 14.14 22.39
N ALA A 421 9.93 13.44 22.71
CA ALA A 421 9.14 13.79 23.89
C ALA A 421 9.84 13.40 25.22
N SER A 422 10.47 12.23 25.28
CA SER A 422 11.12 11.71 26.48
C SER A 422 12.34 12.53 26.93
N PRO A 423 13.32 12.87 26.07
CA PRO A 423 14.49 13.64 26.48
C PRO A 423 14.13 15.06 26.92
N ILE A 424 13.20 15.71 26.21
CA ILE A 424 12.79 17.08 26.48
C ILE A 424 11.92 17.16 27.74
N SER A 425 10.99 16.21 27.94
CA SER A 425 10.18 16.16 29.17
C SER A 425 11.04 15.89 30.42
N SER A 426 12.12 15.12 30.26
CA SER A 426 13.11 14.88 31.31
C SER A 426 13.88 16.16 31.64
N GLY A 427 14.30 16.94 30.64
CA GLY A 427 14.93 18.25 30.83
C GLY A 427 14.02 19.26 31.55
N ILE A 428 12.74 19.33 31.19
CA ILE A 428 11.74 20.19 31.85
C ILE A 428 11.51 19.76 33.31
N ARG A 429 11.51 18.44 33.60
CA ARG A 429 11.38 17.93 34.96
C ARG A 429 12.53 18.36 35.86
N VAL A 430 13.77 18.27 35.38
CA VAL A 430 14.95 18.71 36.13
C VAL A 430 14.87 20.22 36.45
N PHE A 431 14.42 21.04 35.48
CA PHE A 431 14.19 22.47 35.70
C PHE A 431 13.18 22.73 36.84
N TRP A 432 12.04 22.03 36.86
CA TRP A 432 11.03 22.18 37.92
C TRP A 432 11.52 21.71 39.30
N VAL A 433 12.33 20.65 39.36
CA VAL A 433 12.92 20.17 40.62
C VAL A 433 13.88 21.23 41.20
N ILE A 434 14.72 21.83 40.35
CA ILE A 434 15.63 22.91 40.76
C ILE A 434 14.82 24.12 41.24
N TRP A 435 13.78 24.52 40.51
CA TRP A 435 12.89 25.62 40.88
C TRP A 435 12.15 25.39 42.20
N GLY A 436 11.62 24.18 42.40
CA GLY A 436 11.00 23.78 43.65
C GLY A 436 11.98 23.81 44.83
N GLY A 437 13.23 23.38 44.59
CA GLY A 437 14.31 23.47 45.57
C GLY A 437 14.62 24.92 45.97
N VAL A 438 14.81 25.81 44.99
CA VAL A 438 15.08 27.24 45.24
C VAL A 438 13.93 27.89 46.01
N PHE A 439 12.67 27.63 45.62
CA PHE A 439 11.51 28.19 46.31
C PHE A 439 11.37 27.64 47.74
N TYR A 440 11.65 26.35 47.95
CA TYR A 440 11.66 25.72 49.27
C TYR A 440 12.73 26.32 50.18
N PHE A 441 13.96 26.53 49.68
CA PHE A 441 15.03 27.16 50.45
C PHE A 441 14.71 28.63 50.77
N ALA A 442 14.16 29.38 49.82
CA ALA A 442 13.72 30.76 50.04
C ALA A 442 12.62 30.85 51.10
N TYR A 443 11.60 29.98 51.00
CA TYR A 443 10.52 29.88 51.98
C TYR A 443 11.03 29.50 53.37
N ARG A 444 11.92 28.51 53.46
CA ARG A 444 12.51 28.08 54.74
C ARG A 444 13.35 29.20 55.37
N SER A 445 14.12 29.94 54.57
CA SER A 445 14.92 31.08 55.04
C SER A 445 14.04 32.23 55.56
N LEU A 446 12.92 32.50 54.90
CA LEU A 446 11.92 33.46 55.37
C LEU A 446 11.24 33.00 56.66
N TYR A 447 10.89 31.71 56.74
CA TYR A 447 10.28 31.12 57.93
C TYR A 447 11.21 31.20 59.16
N THR A 448 12.49 30.83 59.02
CA THR A 448 13.47 30.99 60.12
C THR A 448 13.71 32.44 60.50
N PHE A 449 13.61 33.38 59.56
CA PHE A 449 13.73 34.81 59.84
C PHE A 449 12.53 35.39 60.61
N TYR A 450 11.31 34.94 60.29
CA TYR A 450 10.09 35.38 60.98
C TYR A 450 9.88 34.68 62.33
N HIS A 451 10.33 33.44 62.49
CA HIS A 451 10.05 32.62 63.67
C HIS A 451 11.16 32.63 64.75
N LEU A 452 12.30 33.29 64.50
CA LEU A 452 13.32 33.59 65.52
C LEU A 452 13.46 35.11 65.76
N PRO A 453 12.61 35.72 66.60
CA PRO A 453 12.97 36.93 67.29
C PRO A 453 13.66 36.56 68.62
N PHE A 454 14.89 37.03 68.79
CA PHE A 454 15.44 37.42 70.10
C PHE A 454 15.46 36.33 71.21
N LEU A 455 16.50 35.49 71.23
CA LEU A 455 17.02 34.93 72.48
C LEU A 455 18.47 35.40 72.64
N GLY A 456 18.62 36.40 73.51
CA GLY A 456 19.91 36.80 74.06
C GLY A 456 20.44 35.76 75.05
N GLN A 457 21.77 35.72 75.13
CA GLN A 457 22.61 35.08 76.16
C GLN A 457 22.70 33.53 76.21
N LEU A 458 23.85 33.07 75.69
CA LEU A 458 24.78 32.04 76.22
C LEU A 458 24.38 30.55 76.15
N PRO A 459 25.33 29.60 76.24
CA PRO A 459 26.72 29.55 75.76
C PRO A 459 27.03 28.28 74.91
N ILE A 460 28.18 28.30 74.21
CA ILE A 460 29.07 27.19 73.82
C ILE A 460 28.46 25.76 73.88
N PHE A 461 28.31 25.07 72.73
CA PHE A 461 28.74 23.66 72.60
C PHE A 461 28.96 23.24 71.13
N SER A 462 30.23 23.01 70.83
CA SER A 462 30.79 21.95 69.98
C SER A 462 30.31 21.81 68.53
N VAL A 463 31.07 22.46 67.63
CA VAL A 463 31.31 21.91 66.29
C VAL A 463 32.16 20.65 66.47
N CYS A 464 31.54 19.48 66.39
CA CYS A 464 32.23 18.25 66.02
C CYS A 464 32.66 18.40 64.55
N PHE A 465 33.86 18.95 64.37
CA PHE A 465 34.59 18.85 63.12
C PHE A 465 35.02 17.39 62.94
N PHE A 466 34.65 16.83 61.80
CA PHE A 466 35.13 15.54 61.33
C PHE A 466 36.65 15.51 61.37
N ARG A 467 37.19 14.60 62.17
CA ARG A 467 38.57 14.13 62.15
C ARG A 467 38.73 13.29 60.89
N VAL A 468 39.34 13.84 59.84
CA VAL A 468 39.91 13.04 58.74
C VAL A 468 41.20 12.46 59.28
N SER A 469 41.20 11.14 59.44
CA SER A 469 42.37 10.32 59.72
C SER A 469 43.17 10.16 58.43
N GLU A 470 44.36 10.76 58.36
CA GLU A 470 45.47 10.14 57.64
C GLU A 470 45.98 8.96 58.47
N SER A 471 45.99 7.77 57.89
CA SER A 471 47.01 6.77 58.20
C SER A 471 47.70 6.39 56.89
N ASN A 472 48.96 6.79 56.78
CA ASN A 472 49.93 6.21 55.87
C ASN A 472 50.15 4.74 56.23
N SER A 473 49.85 3.84 55.30
CA SER A 473 50.66 2.70 54.86
C SER A 473 49.95 1.98 53.72
#